data_AF-A0A959N3I1-F1
#
_entry.id   AF-A0A959N3I1-F1
#
_cell.length_a   1.000
_cell.length_b   1.000
_cell.length_c   1.000
_cell.angle_alpha   90.00
_cell.angle_beta   90.00
_cell.angle_gamma   90.00
#
_symmetry.space_group_name_H-M   'P 1'
#
loop_
_entity.id
_entity.type
_entity.pdbx_description
1 polymer ?
#
loop_
_entity_poly.entity_id
_entity_poly.type
_entity_poly.pdbx_seq_one_letter_code
_entity_poly.pdbx_strand_id
1 'polypeptide(L)'
;MDSVKPYLTTTGENNYCLPDSGAGSKKNFFIISGCSGSGKSSILQEISDRGFKVIPETGRQVVKEQIRIKGDALPWKDWMKFVELTISRTMYQYNILKDEEQIVFFDRSIVDQISWEHLNIKVPDHLINAANEYRFNDNVFISEPWKEIFKNDPERKHSFQDAVISYHSTIKTYSKFGYKHVFIPQKSVSERADFIIESSQRSVEK
;
A
#
# COMPACT_ATOMS: atom_id res chain seq x y z
N MET A 1 -21.67 17.66 -42.38
CA MET A 1 -22.32 17.32 -41.10
C MET A 1 -21.80 15.95 -40.73
N ASP A 2 -20.65 15.93 -40.07
CA ASP A 2 -19.99 14.68 -39.71
C ASP A 2 -20.69 14.07 -38.50
N SER A 3 -21.17 12.85 -38.70
CA SER A 3 -21.78 12.01 -37.68
C SER A 3 -20.79 11.77 -36.55
N VAL A 4 -21.04 12.35 -35.38
CA VAL A 4 -20.37 11.99 -34.13
C VAL A 4 -20.60 10.50 -33.90
N LYS A 5 -19.54 9.69 -33.97
CA LYS A 5 -19.60 8.29 -33.54
C LYS A 5 -19.85 8.29 -32.02
N PRO A 6 -20.88 7.59 -31.51
CA PRO A 6 -21.11 7.48 -30.08
C PRO A 6 -19.90 6.78 -29.42
N TYR A 7 -19.62 7.17 -28.18
CA TYR A 7 -18.59 6.56 -27.34
C TYR A 7 -18.65 5.03 -27.43
N LEU A 8 -17.49 4.38 -27.49
CA LEU A 8 -17.35 2.92 -27.42
C LEU A 8 -17.95 2.39 -26.11
N THR A 9 -19.22 1.99 -26.15
CA THR A 9 -19.92 1.31 -25.06
C THR A 9 -19.58 -0.18 -25.12
N THR A 10 -18.42 -0.57 -24.61
CA THR A 10 -18.14 -1.99 -24.25
C THR A 10 -17.49 -2.18 -22.88
N THR A 11 -17.35 -1.13 -22.08
CA THR A 11 -17.13 -1.23 -20.62
C THR A 11 -17.89 -0.09 -19.96
N GLY A 12 -19.03 -0.38 -19.36
CA GLY A 12 -19.92 0.64 -18.81
C GLY A 12 -19.26 1.51 -17.75
N GLU A 13 -19.76 2.72 -17.58
CA GLU A 13 -19.46 3.65 -16.47
C GLU A 13 -19.65 3.00 -15.08
N ASN A 14 -20.27 1.82 -15.01
CA ASN A 14 -20.52 1.02 -13.82
C ASN A 14 -19.33 0.18 -13.30
N ASN A 15 -18.14 0.25 -13.93
CA ASN A 15 -16.98 -0.52 -13.45
C ASN A 15 -16.26 0.13 -12.25
N TYR A 16 -16.49 1.43 -12.00
CA TYR A 16 -15.98 2.09 -10.81
C TYR A 16 -17.09 2.17 -9.75
N CYS A 17 -17.22 1.13 -8.96
CA CYS A 17 -18.06 1.18 -7.76
C CYS A 17 -17.18 1.53 -6.56
N LEU A 18 -17.67 2.44 -5.73
CA LEU A 18 -17.18 2.56 -4.37
C LEU A 18 -17.46 1.26 -3.60
N PRO A 19 -16.71 0.95 -2.54
CA PRO A 19 -17.11 -0.11 -1.63
C PRO A 19 -18.52 0.23 -1.10
N ASP A 20 -19.35 -0.79 -0.86
CA ASP A 20 -20.56 -0.55 -0.08
C ASP A 20 -20.16 0.09 1.24
N SER A 21 -20.82 1.18 1.65
CA SER A 21 -20.51 1.85 2.91
C SER A 21 -20.62 0.86 4.06
N GLY A 22 -19.53 0.63 4.80
CA GLY A 22 -19.48 -0.40 5.83
C GLY A 22 -19.17 -1.82 5.33
N ALA A 23 -18.72 -1.99 4.09
CA ALA A 23 -18.11 -3.23 3.62
C ALA A 23 -16.95 -3.57 4.57
N GLY A 24 -17.10 -4.67 5.31
CA GLY A 24 -16.08 -5.13 6.26
C GLY A 24 -14.71 -5.33 5.60
N SER A 25 -13.68 -5.59 6.41
CA SER A 25 -12.33 -5.81 5.90
C SER A 25 -12.27 -6.86 4.79
N LYS A 26 -11.62 -6.56 3.67
CA LYS A 26 -11.34 -7.53 2.60
C LYS A 26 -10.40 -8.60 3.14
N LYS A 27 -10.93 -9.79 3.41
CA LYS A 27 -10.18 -10.88 4.03
C LYS A 27 -9.05 -11.44 3.17
N ASN A 28 -9.10 -11.28 1.85
CA ASN A 28 -8.07 -11.75 0.93
C ASN A 28 -7.03 -10.69 0.53
N PHE A 29 -7.17 -9.44 0.97
CA PHE A 29 -6.22 -8.36 0.66
C PHE A 29 -5.25 -8.18 1.81
N PHE A 30 -3.98 -8.52 1.61
CA PHE A 30 -2.94 -8.43 2.61
C PHE A 30 -1.99 -7.27 2.33
N ILE A 31 -1.58 -6.58 3.38
CA ILE A 31 -0.61 -5.50 3.29
C ILE A 31 0.76 -6.02 3.69
N ILE A 32 1.78 -5.68 2.90
CA ILE A 32 3.18 -5.81 3.27
C ILE A 32 3.72 -4.40 3.49
N SER A 33 3.92 -4.03 4.75
CA SER A 33 4.45 -2.73 5.18
C SER A 33 5.85 -2.86 5.77
N GLY A 34 6.52 -1.73 5.98
CA GLY A 34 7.87 -1.66 6.54
C GLY A 34 8.66 -0.45 6.01
N CYS A 35 9.79 -0.18 6.65
CA CYS A 35 10.63 0.96 6.31
C CYS A 35 11.31 0.81 4.94
N SER A 36 11.83 1.91 4.37
CA SER A 36 12.64 1.82 3.15
C SER A 36 13.88 0.96 3.38
N GLY A 37 14.36 0.24 2.36
CA GLY A 37 15.56 -0.60 2.47
C GLY A 37 15.39 -1.93 3.22
N SER A 38 14.20 -2.27 3.71
CA SER A 38 13.95 -3.53 4.46
C SER A 38 13.84 -4.81 3.59
N GLY A 39 14.07 -4.70 2.28
CA GLY A 39 13.99 -5.81 1.33
C GLY A 39 12.59 -6.18 0.83
N LYS A 40 11.56 -5.38 1.15
CA LYS A 40 10.16 -5.63 0.71
C LYS A 40 10.04 -5.88 -0.79
N SER A 41 10.66 -5.04 -1.62
CA SER A 41 10.54 -5.17 -3.08
C SER A 41 11.02 -6.53 -3.59
N SER A 42 12.08 -7.10 -2.99
CA SER A 42 12.54 -8.44 -3.34
C SER A 42 11.57 -9.54 -2.89
N ILE A 43 10.96 -9.39 -1.71
CA ILE A 43 9.93 -10.32 -1.22
C ILE A 43 8.69 -10.26 -2.11
N LEU A 44 8.24 -9.06 -2.46
CA LEU A 44 7.08 -8.83 -3.32
C LEU A 44 7.31 -9.38 -4.73
N GLN A 45 8.53 -9.23 -5.27
CA GLN A 45 8.88 -9.84 -6.55
C GLN A 45 8.81 -11.36 -6.48
N GLU A 46 9.41 -11.98 -5.45
CA GLU A 46 9.35 -13.43 -5.24
C GLU A 46 7.91 -13.95 -5.11
N ILE A 47 7.05 -13.24 -4.37
CA ILE A 47 5.62 -13.55 -4.24
C ILE A 47 4.92 -13.48 -5.61
N SER A 48 5.24 -12.45 -6.41
CA SER A 48 4.69 -12.30 -7.77
C SER A 48 5.17 -13.42 -8.70
N ASP A 49 6.44 -13.81 -8.62
CA ASP A 49 7.03 -14.87 -9.45
C ASP A 49 6.40 -16.25 -9.14
N ARG A 50 5.84 -16.41 -7.93
CA ARG A 50 5.06 -17.57 -7.49
C ARG A 50 3.59 -17.53 -7.89
N GLY A 51 3.17 -16.53 -8.67
CA GLY A 51 1.83 -16.43 -9.26
C GLY A 51 0.80 -15.68 -8.43
N PHE A 52 1.18 -15.04 -7.32
CA PHE A 52 0.27 -14.19 -6.56
C PHE A 52 0.16 -12.79 -7.16
N LYS A 53 -1.01 -12.18 -7.06
CA LYS A 53 -1.21 -10.80 -7.50
C LYS A 53 -0.56 -9.83 -6.51
N VAL A 54 0.29 -8.95 -7.02
CA VAL A 54 0.99 -7.93 -6.23
C VAL A 54 0.69 -6.54 -6.77
N ILE A 55 0.28 -5.64 -5.89
CA ILE A 55 0.01 -4.23 -6.19
C ILE A 55 1.20 -3.40 -5.70
N PRO A 56 1.99 -2.79 -6.60
CA PRO A 56 3.23 -2.09 -6.24
C PRO A 56 2.96 -0.72 -5.60
N GLU A 57 3.94 -0.21 -4.85
CA GLU A 57 3.84 1.04 -4.08
C GLU A 57 3.36 2.23 -4.92
N THR A 58 2.15 2.70 -4.62
CA THR A 58 1.47 3.78 -5.33
C THR A 58 2.29 5.08 -5.36
N GLY A 59 2.97 5.41 -4.25
CA GLY A 59 3.76 6.63 -4.15
C GLY A 59 4.89 6.71 -5.19
N ARG A 60 5.52 5.59 -5.56
CA ARG A 60 6.58 5.59 -6.59
C ARG A 60 6.02 5.86 -7.97
N GLN A 61 4.83 5.35 -8.27
CA GLN A 61 4.15 5.61 -9.53
C GLN A 61 3.81 7.11 -9.65
N VAL A 62 3.23 7.67 -8.59
CA VAL A 62 2.91 9.11 -8.52
C VAL A 62 4.17 9.96 -8.71
N VAL A 63 5.27 9.65 -8.03
CA VAL A 63 6.54 10.39 -8.21
C VAL A 63 7.01 10.37 -9.67
N LYS A 64 7.04 9.20 -10.30
CA LYS A 64 7.50 9.06 -11.70
C LYS A 64 6.64 9.88 -12.67
N GLU A 65 5.33 9.83 -12.50
CA GLU A 65 4.38 10.57 -13.34
C GLU A 65 4.48 12.08 -13.11
N GLN A 66 4.53 12.52 -11.85
CA GLN A 66 4.60 13.94 -11.50
C GLN A 66 5.91 14.59 -11.95
N ILE A 67 7.03 13.86 -11.90
CA ILE A 67 8.29 14.30 -12.54
C ILE A 67 8.11 14.45 -14.05
N ARG A 68 7.54 13.44 -14.71
CA ARG A 68 7.38 13.43 -16.18
C ARG A 68 6.52 14.60 -16.68
N ILE A 69 5.45 14.94 -15.97
CA ILE A 69 4.54 16.03 -16.35
C ILE A 69 4.95 17.39 -15.76
N LYS A 70 6.08 17.46 -15.04
CA LYS A 70 6.54 18.66 -14.31
C LYS A 70 5.51 19.18 -13.29
N GLY A 71 4.78 18.27 -12.67
CA GLY A 71 3.83 18.55 -11.61
C GLY A 71 4.47 18.96 -10.30
N ASP A 72 3.63 19.06 -9.27
CA ASP A 72 3.99 19.52 -7.93
C ASP A 72 3.62 18.53 -6.83
N ALA A 73 2.78 17.52 -7.11
CA ALA A 73 2.38 16.46 -6.18
C ALA A 73 3.54 15.46 -5.91
N LEU A 74 4.63 15.98 -5.36
CA LEU A 74 5.86 15.29 -5.02
C LEU A 74 6.12 15.43 -3.53
N PRO A 75 6.70 14.41 -2.87
CA PRO A 75 6.89 14.43 -1.42
C PRO A 75 7.82 15.55 -0.92
N TRP A 76 8.64 16.13 -1.80
CA TRP A 76 9.55 17.26 -1.50
C TRP A 76 9.06 18.62 -2.02
N LYS A 77 7.88 18.70 -2.65
CA LYS A 77 7.38 19.94 -3.25
C LYS A 77 5.99 20.31 -2.72
N ASP A 78 5.03 19.41 -2.86
CA ASP A 78 3.72 19.51 -2.22
C ASP A 78 3.35 18.13 -1.66
N TRP A 79 3.73 17.94 -0.40
CA TRP A 79 3.62 16.65 0.28
C TRP A 79 2.16 16.25 0.53
N MET A 80 1.28 17.19 0.88
CA MET A 80 -0.14 16.87 1.10
C MET A 80 -0.82 16.47 -0.20
N LYS A 81 -0.55 17.19 -1.29
CA LYS A 81 -1.07 16.81 -2.62
C LYS A 81 -0.54 15.46 -3.10
N PHE A 82 0.74 15.17 -2.83
CA PHE A 82 1.33 13.86 -3.10
C PHE A 82 0.60 12.73 -2.34
N VAL A 83 0.33 12.94 -1.05
CA VAL A 83 -0.38 12.00 -0.19
C VAL A 83 -1.80 11.75 -0.71
N GLU A 84 -2.56 12.82 -0.99
CA GLU A 84 -3.94 12.70 -1.47
C GLU A 84 -4.01 11.97 -2.81
N LEU A 85 -3.10 12.27 -3.74
CA LEU A 85 -3.03 11.60 -5.03
C LEU A 85 -2.64 10.12 -4.88
N THR A 86 -1.74 9.81 -3.95
CA THR A 86 -1.35 8.42 -3.64
C THR A 86 -2.53 7.65 -3.05
N ILE A 87 -3.26 8.23 -2.10
CA ILE A 87 -4.44 7.62 -1.48
C ILE A 87 -5.55 7.43 -2.51
N SER A 88 -5.82 8.42 -3.36
CA SER A 88 -6.78 8.33 -4.46
C SER A 88 -6.49 7.13 -5.37
N ARG A 89 -5.23 6.92 -5.74
CA ARG A 89 -4.85 5.79 -6.58
C ARG A 89 -4.91 4.44 -5.85
N THR A 90 -4.58 4.41 -4.56
CA THR A 90 -4.76 3.18 -3.75
C THR A 90 -6.25 2.81 -3.63
N MET A 91 -7.14 3.78 -3.42
CA MET A 91 -8.60 3.56 -3.43
C MET A 91 -9.07 3.03 -4.79
N TYR A 92 -8.56 3.59 -5.88
CA TYR A 92 -8.86 3.09 -7.22
C TYR A 92 -8.42 1.64 -7.41
N GLN A 93 -7.18 1.30 -7.07
CA GLN A 93 -6.65 -0.06 -7.16
C GLN A 93 -7.47 -1.06 -6.32
N TYR A 94 -7.88 -0.64 -5.12
CA TYR A 94 -8.75 -1.43 -4.26
C TYR A 94 -10.11 -1.70 -4.92
N ASN A 95 -10.74 -0.66 -5.47
CA ASN A 95 -12.08 -0.75 -6.08
C ASN A 95 -12.10 -1.61 -7.35
N ILE A 96 -11.10 -1.49 -8.22
CA ILE A 96 -11.04 -2.34 -9.44
C ILE A 96 -10.77 -3.81 -9.15
N LEU A 97 -10.30 -4.12 -7.93
CA LEU A 97 -10.07 -5.50 -7.46
C LEU A 97 -11.18 -5.96 -6.52
N LYS A 98 -12.26 -5.19 -6.31
CA LYS A 98 -13.28 -5.51 -5.30
C LYS A 98 -13.87 -6.93 -5.44
N ASP A 99 -13.96 -7.44 -6.67
CA ASP A 99 -14.52 -8.76 -6.99
C ASP A 99 -13.44 -9.85 -7.09
N GLU A 100 -12.19 -9.53 -6.75
CA GLU A 100 -11.10 -10.51 -6.67
C GLU A 100 -11.33 -11.44 -5.48
N GLU A 101 -11.31 -12.74 -5.74
CA GLU A 101 -11.47 -13.79 -4.73
C GLU A 101 -10.11 -14.36 -4.30
N GLN A 102 -9.07 -14.22 -5.13
CA GLN A 102 -7.73 -14.69 -4.81
C GLN A 102 -7.01 -13.76 -3.83
N ILE A 103 -5.94 -14.27 -3.22
CA ILE A 103 -5.08 -13.48 -2.34
C ILE A 103 -4.36 -12.39 -3.15
N VAL A 104 -4.43 -11.16 -2.68
CA VAL A 104 -3.74 -10.00 -3.26
C VAL A 104 -2.84 -9.37 -2.22
N PHE A 105 -1.59 -9.10 -2.59
CA PHE A 105 -0.62 -8.42 -1.74
C PHE A 105 -0.42 -6.96 -2.19
N PHE A 106 -0.51 -6.04 -1.25
CA PHE A 106 -0.28 -4.61 -1.49
C PHE A 106 1.02 -4.16 -0.85
N ASP A 107 1.89 -3.54 -1.64
CA ASP A 107 3.07 -2.82 -1.17
C ASP A 107 2.62 -1.47 -0.61
N ARG A 108 2.35 -1.47 0.70
CA ARG A 108 1.74 -0.37 1.49
C ARG A 108 0.24 -0.18 1.30
N SER A 109 -0.39 0.38 2.33
CA SER A 109 -1.81 0.77 2.33
C SER A 109 -2.00 2.28 2.47
N ILE A 110 -3.26 2.71 2.59
CA ILE A 110 -3.61 4.09 2.99
C ILE A 110 -3.04 4.41 4.38
N VAL A 111 -3.01 3.42 5.29
CA VAL A 111 -2.47 3.60 6.65
C VAL A 111 -0.99 3.94 6.61
N ASP A 112 -0.20 3.31 5.74
CA ASP A 112 1.21 3.70 5.53
C ASP A 112 1.32 5.16 5.12
N GLN A 113 0.45 5.61 4.21
CA GLN A 113 0.53 6.97 3.69
C GLN A 113 0.31 7.98 4.82
N ILE A 114 -0.65 7.76 5.72
CA ILE A 114 -0.99 8.67 6.83
C ILE A 114 -0.15 8.48 8.11
N SER A 115 0.89 7.63 8.07
CA SER A 115 1.71 7.27 9.23
C SER A 115 2.80 8.30 9.57
N TRP A 116 2.46 9.59 9.65
CA TRP A 116 3.39 10.68 9.94
C TRP A 116 3.18 11.35 11.30
N GLU A 117 2.56 10.65 12.26
CA GLU A 117 2.27 11.20 13.59
C GLU A 117 3.51 11.79 14.29
N HIS A 118 4.69 11.22 14.07
CA HIS A 118 5.96 11.72 14.60
C HIS A 118 6.27 13.17 14.19
N LEU A 119 5.61 13.72 13.16
CA LEU A 119 5.73 15.11 12.75
C LEU A 119 4.82 16.07 13.56
N ASN A 120 3.99 15.57 14.48
CA ASN A 120 2.98 16.33 15.23
C ASN A 120 1.99 17.10 14.34
N ILE A 121 1.74 16.61 13.12
CA ILE A 121 0.77 17.17 12.18
C ILE A 121 -0.50 16.33 12.24
N LYS A 122 -1.66 16.97 12.47
CA LYS A 122 -2.96 16.29 12.44
C LYS A 122 -3.22 15.74 11.04
N VAL A 123 -3.57 14.46 10.95
CA VAL A 123 -4.08 13.86 9.71
C VAL A 123 -5.46 14.46 9.39
N PRO A 124 -5.68 15.00 8.18
CA PRO A 124 -7.00 15.48 7.78
C PRO A 124 -8.09 14.40 7.88
N ASP A 125 -9.30 14.80 8.30
CA ASP A 125 -10.37 13.86 8.64
C ASP A 125 -10.80 13.00 7.43
N HIS A 126 -10.76 13.53 6.20
CA HIS A 126 -11.08 12.75 5.00
C HIS A 126 -10.08 11.63 4.73
N LEU A 127 -8.81 11.77 5.13
CA LEU A 127 -7.82 10.71 4.99
C LEU A 127 -7.99 9.63 6.06
N ILE A 128 -8.41 10.02 7.27
CA ILE A 128 -8.82 9.08 8.33
C ILE A 128 -10.03 8.28 7.86
N ASN A 129 -11.03 8.94 7.29
CA ASN A 129 -12.21 8.28 6.73
C ASN A 129 -11.84 7.31 5.61
N ALA A 130 -10.94 7.70 4.70
CA ALA A 130 -10.44 6.80 3.66
C ALA A 130 -9.78 5.54 4.25
N ALA A 131 -8.97 5.68 5.31
CA ALA A 131 -8.35 4.53 5.97
C ALA A 131 -9.36 3.63 6.72
N ASN A 132 -10.49 4.18 7.17
CA ASN A 132 -11.57 3.43 7.81
C ASN A 132 -12.48 2.70 6.82
N GLU A 133 -12.69 3.25 5.63
CA GLU A 133 -13.54 2.64 4.60
C GLU A 133 -12.79 1.57 3.78
N TYR A 134 -11.52 1.83 3.41
CA TYR A 134 -10.75 0.95 2.54
C TYR A 134 -9.91 -0.05 3.35
N ARG A 135 -10.61 -0.98 4.01
CA ARG A 135 -10.04 -1.93 4.97
C ARG A 135 -9.52 -3.20 4.33
N PHE A 136 -8.21 -3.39 4.44
CA PHE A 136 -7.52 -4.66 4.15
C PHE A 136 -7.77 -5.70 5.24
N ASN A 137 -7.26 -6.93 5.06
CA ASN A 137 -7.26 -7.99 6.07
C ASN A 137 -6.71 -7.46 7.40
N ASP A 138 -7.28 -7.93 8.51
CA ASP A 138 -6.93 -7.46 9.85
C ASP A 138 -5.46 -7.71 10.20
N ASN A 139 -4.79 -8.67 9.55
CA ASN A 139 -3.37 -8.93 9.64
C ASN A 139 -2.58 -8.08 8.63
N VAL A 140 -1.59 -7.34 9.12
CA VAL A 140 -0.59 -6.63 8.30
C VAL A 140 0.78 -7.25 8.50
N PHE A 141 1.46 -7.57 7.41
CA PHE A 141 2.83 -8.06 7.46
C PHE A 141 3.80 -6.89 7.61
N ILE A 142 4.66 -6.96 8.62
CA ILE A 142 5.58 -5.87 8.97
C ILE A 142 7.02 -6.32 8.77
N SER A 143 7.73 -5.62 7.88
CA SER A 143 9.17 -5.75 7.69
C SER A 143 9.90 -4.74 8.57
N GLU A 144 10.60 -5.25 9.58
CA GLU A 144 11.37 -4.44 10.53
C GLU A 144 12.60 -3.79 9.87
N PRO A 145 13.11 -2.66 10.41
CA PRO A 145 14.40 -2.12 10.03
C PRO A 145 15.49 -3.17 10.24
N TRP A 146 16.18 -3.54 9.16
CA TRP A 146 17.17 -4.60 9.17
C TRP A 146 18.50 -4.05 8.65
N LYS A 147 19.42 -3.73 9.58
CA LYS A 147 20.64 -2.97 9.30
C LYS A 147 21.58 -3.71 8.33
N GLU A 148 21.64 -5.03 8.41
CA GLU A 148 22.51 -5.91 7.64
C GLU A 148 22.18 -5.90 6.14
N ILE A 149 20.90 -5.71 5.80
CA ILE A 149 20.44 -5.64 4.40
C ILE A 149 20.07 -4.22 3.98
N PHE A 150 20.18 -3.25 4.89
CA PHE A 150 19.79 -1.88 4.63
C PHE A 150 20.66 -1.30 3.51
N LYS A 151 20.04 -1.03 2.38
CA LYS A 151 20.64 -0.30 1.27
C LYS A 151 19.90 1.01 1.09
N ASN A 152 20.65 2.08 0.84
CA ASN A 152 20.07 3.36 0.49
C ASN A 152 19.19 3.17 -0.75
N ASP A 153 17.93 3.60 -0.62
CA ASP A 153 16.99 3.62 -1.74
C ASP A 153 17.39 4.76 -2.69
N PRO A 154 17.69 4.50 -3.97
CA PRO A 154 18.05 5.55 -4.92
C PRO A 154 16.95 6.61 -5.07
N GLU A 155 15.69 6.24 -4.87
CA GLU A 155 14.53 7.13 -4.96
C GLU A 155 14.26 7.89 -3.64
N ARG A 156 14.79 7.43 -2.49
CA ARG A 156 14.65 8.10 -1.18
C ARG A 156 15.95 8.02 -0.37
N LYS A 157 16.69 9.14 -0.31
CA LYS A 157 17.91 9.29 0.50
C LYS A 157 17.58 9.49 1.98
N HIS A 158 17.06 8.46 2.65
CA HIS A 158 16.75 8.48 4.08
C HIS A 158 17.85 7.75 4.86
N SER A 159 18.20 8.26 6.04
CA SER A 159 19.10 7.56 6.95
C SER A 159 18.44 6.30 7.53
N PHE A 160 19.24 5.38 8.07
CA PHE A 160 18.70 4.25 8.82
C PHE A 160 17.85 4.71 10.03
N GLN A 161 18.23 5.82 10.67
CA GLN A 161 17.43 6.40 11.76
C GLN A 161 16.06 6.88 11.28
N ASP A 162 15.97 7.52 10.11
CA ASP A 162 14.69 7.92 9.52
C ASP A 162 13.82 6.69 9.22
N ALA A 163 14.44 5.59 8.77
CA ALA A 163 13.75 4.32 8.54
C ALA A 163 13.17 3.74 9.84
N VAL A 164 13.90 3.82 10.96
CA VAL A 164 13.45 3.39 12.30
C VAL A 164 12.32 4.28 12.82
N ILE A 165 12.42 5.61 12.69
CA ILE A 165 11.37 6.55 13.10
C ILE A 165 10.08 6.28 12.31
N SER A 166 10.20 6.14 10.98
CA SER A 166 9.08 5.82 10.10
C SER A 166 8.44 4.47 10.46
N TYR A 167 9.24 3.46 10.79
CA TYR A 167 8.75 2.15 11.25
C TYR A 167 7.89 2.26 12.51
N HIS A 168 8.38 2.94 13.56
CA HIS A 168 7.62 3.10 14.80
C HIS A 168 6.31 3.90 14.60
N SER A 169 6.37 4.96 13.79
CA SER A 169 5.18 5.74 13.40
C SER A 169 4.15 4.87 12.67
N THR A 170 4.61 4.00 11.77
CA THR A 170 3.77 3.09 10.99
C THR A 170 3.07 2.06 11.87
N ILE A 171 3.81 1.37 12.75
CA ILE A 171 3.24 0.39 13.69
C ILE A 171 2.17 1.03 14.58
N LYS A 172 2.48 2.20 15.14
CA LYS A 172 1.55 2.92 16.02
C LYS A 172 0.26 3.27 15.29
N THR A 173 0.36 3.74 14.04
CA THR A 173 -0.80 4.07 13.21
C THR A 173 -1.64 2.83 12.94
N TYR A 174 -1.03 1.73 12.48
CA TYR A 174 -1.74 0.46 12.27
C TYR A 174 -2.47 -0.04 13.53
N SER A 175 -1.83 0.04 14.70
CA SER A 175 -2.48 -0.30 15.98
C SER A 175 -3.70 0.57 16.29
N LYS A 176 -3.65 1.88 16.00
CA LYS A 176 -4.81 2.78 16.19
C LYS A 176 -5.99 2.42 15.29
N PHE A 177 -5.71 1.91 14.09
CA PHE A 177 -6.72 1.38 13.18
C PHE A 177 -7.09 -0.08 13.48
N GLY A 178 -6.62 -0.67 14.60
CA GLY A 178 -7.02 -2.01 15.02
C GLY A 178 -6.43 -3.16 14.19
N TYR A 179 -5.37 -2.93 13.42
CA TYR A 179 -4.66 -3.99 12.71
C TYR A 179 -3.78 -4.81 13.66
N LYS A 180 -3.60 -6.09 13.31
CA LYS A 180 -2.70 -7.03 13.97
C LYS A 180 -1.39 -7.11 13.21
N HIS A 181 -0.29 -6.88 13.91
CA HIS A 181 1.05 -6.94 13.32
C HIS A 181 1.51 -8.39 13.19
N VAL A 182 1.93 -8.78 11.99
CA VAL A 182 2.60 -10.06 11.70
C VAL A 182 4.03 -9.75 11.26
N PHE A 183 4.98 -9.87 12.17
CA PHE A 183 6.37 -9.55 11.88
C PHE A 183 7.00 -10.58 10.96
N ILE A 184 7.56 -10.11 9.85
CA ILE A 184 8.25 -10.96 8.87
C ILE A 184 9.62 -11.33 9.44
N PRO A 185 9.97 -12.63 9.52
CA PRO A 185 11.25 -13.05 10.10
C PRO A 185 12.44 -12.58 9.24
N GLN A 186 13.57 -12.27 9.88
CA GLN A 186 14.82 -11.89 9.20
C GLN A 186 15.52 -13.12 8.62
N LYS A 187 15.00 -13.59 7.49
CA LYS A 187 15.45 -14.80 6.76
C LYS A 187 15.73 -14.49 5.29
N SER A 188 16.03 -15.52 4.50
CA SER A 188 16.18 -15.40 3.05
C SER A 188 14.90 -14.84 2.39
N VAL A 189 15.00 -14.34 1.15
CA VAL A 189 13.84 -13.83 0.41
C VAL A 189 12.77 -14.92 0.23
N SER A 190 13.17 -16.13 -0.17
CA SER A 190 12.26 -17.28 -0.32
C SER A 190 11.53 -17.60 0.97
N GLU A 191 12.25 -17.77 2.10
CA GLU A 191 11.62 -18.12 3.37
C GLU A 191 10.66 -17.04 3.88
N ARG A 192 10.93 -15.76 3.59
CA ARG A 192 10.03 -14.66 3.93
C ARG A 192 8.77 -14.70 3.06
N ALA A 193 8.90 -15.02 1.77
CA ALA A 193 7.75 -15.22 0.89
C ALA A 193 6.91 -16.43 1.33
N ASP A 194 7.55 -17.56 1.67
CA ASP A 194 6.89 -18.75 2.23
C ASP A 194 6.05 -18.37 3.47
N PHE A 195 6.69 -17.70 4.43
CA PHE A 195 6.04 -17.27 5.67
C PHE A 195 4.80 -16.40 5.43
N ILE A 196 4.89 -15.43 4.50
CA ILE A 196 3.79 -14.52 4.18
C ILE A 196 2.65 -15.29 3.51
N ILE A 197 2.95 -16.08 2.47
CA ILE A 197 1.96 -16.82 1.69
C ILE A 197 1.20 -17.80 2.58
N GLU A 198 1.91 -18.63 3.34
CA GLU A 198 1.28 -19.61 4.23
C GLU A 198 0.44 -18.94 5.32
N SER A 199 0.91 -17.81 5.87
CA SER A 199 0.17 -17.07 6.90
C SER A 199 -1.10 -16.44 6.33
N SER A 200 -1.05 -15.94 5.09
CA SER A 200 -2.22 -15.45 4.38
C SER A 200 -3.23 -16.54 4.09
N GLN A 201 -2.80 -17.71 3.60
CA GLN A 201 -3.66 -18.87 3.35
C GLN A 201 -4.37 -19.34 4.63
N ARG A 202 -3.61 -19.55 5.72
CA ARG A 202 -4.18 -19.89 7.04
C ARG A 202 -5.15 -18.82 7.59
N SER A 203 -5.00 -17.57 7.16
CA SER A 203 -5.87 -16.48 7.61
C SER A 203 -7.17 -16.38 6.83
N VAL A 204 -7.22 -16.84 5.57
CA VAL A 204 -8.46 -16.84 4.78
C VAL A 204 -9.30 -18.09 5.00
N GLU A 205 -8.69 -19.18 5.49
CA GLU A 205 -9.37 -20.45 5.83
C GLU A 205 -10.14 -20.41 7.16
N LYS A 206 -9.95 -19.37 7.98
CA LYS A 206 -10.58 -19.19 9.31
C LYS A 206 -11.78 -18.26 9.24
#